data_AF-A0AAV5ZVX1-F1
#
_entry.id   AF-A0AAV5ZVX1-F1
#
_cell.length_a   1.000
_cell.length_b   1.000
_cell.length_c   1.000
_cell.angle_alpha   90.00
_cell.angle_beta   90.00
_cell.angle_gamma   90.00
#
_symmetry.space_group_name_H-M   'P 1'
#
loop_
_entity.id
_entity.type
_entity.pdbx_description
1 polymer ?
#
loop_
_entity_poly.entity_id
_entity_poly.type
_entity_poly.pdbx_seq_one_letter_code
_entity_poly.pdbx_strand_id
1 'polypeptide(L)'
;MSLPLIAAWLVRWVGFVALAGLVGSFVVELVVLPVGVPELAGTYRRLRRLRLGCATLLLLAAGAELWLRASTMSGGGPHGALLATPVVLTRTHFGWVWSARATGLLVLLAFSMTTSPSLRSVGAVIMLGIALSVALTGHAADLGDVSVAVGIDWLHVVAAATWTGGLLALTGIVLRAATQWPATLLATVMRRFSRVAAWCLLGVVLSGGYSAWAQLLTVAALWRTTYGRVLAVKLLLVLALAWWGAVNRYLVLPRLGAGPAAGVLSRLFALGKRALLGWRGAERPAPRSELAVYLTREAILAILVFGCTALLVESTPARHAHHLEHHPTSVAPAPIPTVSLGHISR
;
A
#
# COMPACT_ATOMS: atom_id res chain seq x y z
N MET A 1 -18.58 -13.39 0.25
CA MET A 1 -17.25 -13.74 0.81
C MET A 1 -17.50 -14.47 2.12
N SER A 2 -16.73 -15.52 2.43
CA SER A 2 -16.80 -16.20 3.72
C SER A 2 -16.20 -15.34 4.84
N LEU A 3 -16.59 -15.58 6.10
CA LEU A 3 -16.09 -14.82 7.25
C LEU A 3 -14.54 -14.80 7.35
N PRO A 4 -13.81 -15.92 7.14
CA PRO A 4 -12.34 -15.90 7.16
C PRO A 4 -11.73 -15.03 6.07
N LEU A 5 -12.34 -15.01 4.88
CA LEU A 5 -11.88 -14.20 3.75
C LEU A 5 -12.08 -12.70 4.02
N ILE A 6 -13.19 -12.33 4.68
CA ILE A 6 -13.44 -10.94 5.10
C ILE A 6 -12.42 -10.52 6.15
N ALA A 7 -12.11 -11.39 7.11
CA ALA A 7 -11.11 -11.12 8.14
C ALA A 7 -9.70 -10.93 7.53
N ALA A 8 -9.27 -11.81 6.63
CA ALA A 8 -8.00 -11.68 5.92
C ALA A 8 -7.93 -10.38 5.10
N TRP A 9 -8.99 -10.07 4.36
CA TRP A 9 -9.11 -8.82 3.61
C TRP A 9 -8.98 -7.58 4.51
N LEU A 10 -9.71 -7.54 5.63
CA LEU A 10 -9.66 -6.42 6.59
C LEU A 10 -8.27 -6.25 7.19
N VAL A 11 -7.65 -7.33 7.66
CA VAL A 11 -6.29 -7.32 8.24
C VAL A 11 -5.29 -6.77 7.23
N ARG A 12 -5.35 -7.23 5.98
CA ARG A 12 -4.49 -6.76 4.90
C ARG A 12 -4.72 -5.29 4.57
N TRP A 13 -5.98 -4.88 4.46
CA TRP A 13 -6.35 -3.50 4.16
C TRP A 13 -5.83 -2.53 5.22
N VAL A 14 -6.05 -2.86 6.49
CA VAL A 14 -5.51 -2.12 7.64
C VAL A 14 -3.99 -2.10 7.59
N GLY A 15 -3.35 -3.23 7.30
CA GLY A 15 -1.89 -3.33 7.15
C GLY A 15 -1.34 -2.39 6.08
N PHE A 16 -1.97 -2.31 4.90
CA PHE A 16 -1.53 -1.40 3.83
C PHE A 16 -1.71 0.08 4.21
N VAL A 17 -2.84 0.44 4.83
CA VAL A 17 -3.07 1.82 5.28
C VAL A 17 -2.07 2.20 6.39
N ALA A 18 -1.78 1.29 7.32
CA ALA A 18 -0.81 1.50 8.39
C ALA A 18 0.62 1.65 7.82
N LEU A 19 1.02 0.79 6.87
CA LEU A 19 2.30 0.90 6.18
C LEU A 19 2.43 2.23 5.42
N ALA A 20 1.39 2.63 4.69
CA ALA A 20 1.36 3.92 4.00
C ALA A 20 1.53 5.07 5.00
N GLY A 21 0.76 5.10 6.09
CA GLY A 21 0.90 6.11 7.13
C GLY A 21 2.30 6.14 7.77
N LEU A 22 2.90 4.96 8.00
CA LEU A 22 4.27 4.84 8.51
C LEU A 22 5.29 5.47 7.55
N VAL A 23 5.33 5.01 6.29
CA VAL A 23 6.23 5.50 5.24
C VAL A 23 6.02 7.01 5.01
N GLY A 24 4.76 7.43 4.86
CA GLY A 24 4.38 8.82 4.64
C GLY A 24 4.81 9.74 5.78
N SER A 25 4.71 9.29 7.03
CA SER A 25 5.16 10.08 8.18
C SER A 25 6.67 10.37 8.15
N PHE A 26 7.49 9.42 7.70
CA PHE A 26 8.94 9.61 7.53
C PHE A 26 9.23 10.56 6.38
N VAL A 27 8.60 10.36 5.22
CA VAL A 27 8.87 11.19 4.04
C VAL A 27 8.42 12.63 4.28
N VAL A 28 7.26 12.85 4.89
CA VAL A 28 6.80 14.20 5.22
C VAL A 28 7.75 14.88 6.22
N GLU A 29 8.19 14.16 7.27
CA GLU A 29 9.13 14.71 8.25
C GLU A 29 10.50 15.05 7.63
N LEU A 30 11.10 14.12 6.87
CA LEU A 30 12.50 14.20 6.45
C LEU A 30 12.71 14.93 5.12
N VAL A 31 11.73 14.86 4.21
CA VAL A 31 11.89 15.36 2.83
C VAL A 31 11.03 16.61 2.59
N VAL A 32 9.81 16.64 3.14
CA VAL A 32 8.85 17.69 2.81
C VAL A 32 8.98 18.89 3.76
N LEU A 33 8.94 18.67 5.07
CA LEU A 33 8.95 19.76 6.05
C LEU A 33 10.34 20.43 6.15
N PRO A 34 10.43 21.77 6.14
CA PRO A 34 11.69 22.47 6.36
C PRO A 34 12.20 22.33 7.80
N VAL A 35 13.49 22.08 7.96
CA VAL A 35 14.15 21.94 9.27
C VAL A 35 14.33 23.31 9.92
N GLY A 36 14.21 23.38 11.25
CA GLY A 36 14.51 24.59 12.03
C GLY A 36 13.40 25.63 12.08
N VAL A 37 12.18 25.30 11.62
CA VAL A 37 11.03 26.22 11.62
C VAL A 37 10.17 25.99 12.88
N PRO A 38 10.08 26.95 13.82
CA PRO A 38 9.36 26.78 15.10
C PRO A 38 7.87 26.44 14.96
N GLU A 39 7.21 26.99 13.94
CA GLU A 39 5.79 26.79 13.62
C GLU A 39 5.46 25.32 13.30
N LEU A 40 6.47 24.51 12.98
CA LEU A 40 6.35 23.10 12.67
C LEU A 40 6.50 22.18 13.90
N ALA A 41 6.89 22.69 15.07
CA ALA A 41 7.12 21.87 16.26
C ALA A 41 5.90 21.01 16.63
N GLY A 42 4.69 21.59 16.56
CA GLY A 42 3.44 20.85 16.78
C GLY A 42 3.17 19.77 15.73
N THR A 43 3.58 20.02 14.49
CA THR A 43 3.41 19.10 13.35
C THR A 43 4.36 17.92 13.44
N TYR A 44 5.63 18.15 13.77
CA TYR A 44 6.60 17.07 14.05
C TYR A 44 6.11 16.15 15.17
N ARG A 45 5.54 16.70 16.26
CA ARG A 45 4.95 15.89 17.34
C ARG A 45 3.77 15.03 16.86
N ARG A 46 2.88 15.60 16.03
CA ARG A 46 1.74 14.86 15.46
C ARG A 46 2.19 13.77 14.49
N LEU A 47 3.20 14.02 13.66
CA LEU A 47 3.78 13.02 12.76
C LEU A 47 4.43 11.87 13.53
N ARG A 48 5.12 12.16 14.65
CA ARG A 48 5.65 11.12 15.54
C ARG A 48 4.55 10.25 16.16
N ARG A 49 3.44 10.87 16.60
CA ARG A 49 2.27 10.12 17.11
C ARG A 49 1.62 9.26 16.02
N LEU A 50 1.50 9.78 14.79
CA LEU A 50 1.03 9.01 13.65
C LEU A 50 1.95 7.82 13.38
N ARG A 51 3.27 8.04 13.33
CA ARG A 51 4.28 6.99 13.15
C ARG A 51 4.13 5.88 14.18
N LEU A 52 4.01 6.24 15.45
CA LEU A 52 3.79 5.32 16.56
C LEU A 52 2.50 4.52 16.36
N GLY A 53 1.37 5.20 16.13
CA GLY A 53 0.08 4.56 15.90
C GLY A 53 0.10 3.60 14.70
N CYS A 54 0.71 4.02 13.59
CA CYS A 54 0.86 3.19 12.39
C CYS A 54 1.78 1.99 12.62
N ALA A 55 2.90 2.15 13.31
CA ALA A 55 3.80 1.05 13.63
C ALA A 55 3.15 0.02 14.57
N THR A 56 2.43 0.49 15.60
CA THR A 56 1.65 -0.38 16.50
C THR A 56 0.55 -1.10 15.73
N LEU A 57 -0.23 -0.38 14.91
CA LEU A 57 -1.31 -0.98 14.12
C LEU A 57 -0.78 -2.00 13.11
N LEU A 58 0.37 -1.73 12.48
CA LEU A 58 1.02 -2.66 11.57
C LEU A 58 1.54 -3.90 12.29
N LEU A 59 2.04 -3.77 13.52
CA LEU A 59 2.45 -4.90 14.36
C LEU A 59 1.25 -5.77 14.75
N LEU A 60 0.12 -5.16 15.12
CA LEU A 60 -1.13 -5.87 15.41
C LEU A 60 -1.67 -6.59 14.17
N ALA A 61 -1.68 -5.91 13.01
CA ALA A 61 -2.08 -6.51 11.74
C ALA A 61 -1.14 -7.67 11.34
N ALA A 62 0.16 -7.53 11.59
CA ALA A 62 1.13 -8.62 11.38
C ALA A 62 0.85 -9.82 12.29
N GLY A 63 0.51 -9.61 13.56
CA GLY A 63 0.10 -10.68 14.47
C GLY A 63 -1.17 -11.39 14.00
N ALA A 64 -2.18 -10.63 13.56
CA ALA A 64 -3.40 -11.19 12.99
C ALA A 64 -3.14 -11.97 11.69
N GLU A 65 -2.22 -11.50 10.83
CA GLU A 65 -1.80 -12.21 9.62
C GLU A 65 -1.13 -13.55 9.94
N LEU A 66 -0.23 -13.57 10.93
CA LEU A 66 0.42 -14.80 11.39
C LEU A 66 -0.62 -15.79 11.92
N TRP A 67 -1.56 -15.32 12.73
CA TRP A 67 -2.66 -16.14 13.25
C TRP A 67 -3.52 -16.73 12.13
N LEU A 68 -3.93 -15.89 11.17
CA LEU A 68 -4.71 -16.33 10.01
C LEU A 68 -3.95 -17.41 9.22
N ARG A 69 -2.66 -17.22 8.94
CA ARG A 69 -1.85 -18.23 8.24
C ARG A 69 -1.65 -19.51 9.04
N ALA A 70 -1.43 -19.43 10.35
CA ALA A 70 -1.33 -20.61 11.19
C ALA A 70 -2.66 -21.39 11.27
N SER A 71 -3.79 -20.67 11.30
CA SER A 71 -5.12 -21.28 11.28
C SER A 71 -5.42 -21.99 9.96
N THR A 72 -5.02 -21.44 8.81
CA THR A 72 -5.22 -22.12 7.51
C THR A 72 -4.34 -23.35 7.38
N MET A 73 -3.10 -23.32 7.87
CA MET A 73 -2.18 -24.47 7.80
C MET A 73 -2.55 -25.62 8.74
N SER A 74 -3.22 -25.34 9.87
CA SER A 74 -3.64 -26.35 10.85
C SER A 74 -4.99 -26.99 10.56
N GLY A 75 -5.66 -26.61 9.47
CA GLY A 75 -7.02 -27.09 9.15
C GLY A 75 -8.14 -26.36 9.91
N GLY A 76 -7.83 -25.25 10.58
CA GLY A 76 -8.79 -24.41 11.30
C GLY A 76 -8.80 -24.59 12.82
N GLY A 77 -9.47 -23.66 13.50
CA GLY A 77 -9.62 -23.67 14.96
C GLY A 77 -8.46 -23.01 15.73
N PRO A 78 -8.74 -22.38 16.89
CA PRO A 78 -7.76 -21.58 17.63
C PRO A 78 -6.63 -22.43 18.23
N HIS A 79 -6.94 -23.63 18.70
CA HIS A 79 -5.95 -24.53 19.29
C HIS A 79 -4.94 -25.03 18.24
N GLY A 80 -5.41 -25.43 17.06
CA GLY A 80 -4.55 -25.83 15.95
C GLY A 80 -3.64 -24.69 15.49
N ALA A 81 -4.17 -23.46 15.40
CA ALA A 81 -3.39 -22.28 15.04
C ALA A 81 -2.27 -21.98 16.05
N LEU A 82 -2.55 -22.10 17.36
CA LEU A 82 -1.53 -21.93 18.40
C LEU A 82 -0.39 -22.93 18.25
N LEU A 83 -0.71 -24.22 18.09
CA LEU A 83 0.28 -25.27 17.94
C LEU A 83 1.08 -25.18 16.63
N ALA A 84 0.44 -24.70 15.55
CA ALA A 84 1.11 -24.51 14.27
C ALA A 84 2.03 -23.27 14.25
N THR A 85 1.81 -22.28 15.11
CA THR A 85 2.54 -20.99 15.07
C THR A 85 4.07 -21.15 15.14
N PRO A 86 4.67 -21.95 16.05
CA PRO A 86 6.12 -22.17 16.08
C PRO A 86 6.66 -22.76 14.78
N VAL A 87 5.92 -23.70 14.18
CA VAL A 87 6.29 -24.33 12.90
C VAL A 87 6.21 -23.29 11.78
N VAL A 88 5.14 -22.50 11.71
CA VAL A 88 5.02 -21.41 10.73
C VAL A 88 6.19 -20.44 10.84
N LEU A 89 6.54 -20.01 12.06
CA LEU A 89 7.61 -19.03 12.28
C LEU A 89 8.99 -19.55 11.89
N THR A 90 9.29 -20.82 12.17
CA THR A 90 10.67 -21.37 12.06
C THR A 90 10.92 -22.15 10.78
N ARG A 91 9.87 -22.72 10.18
CA ARG A 91 9.98 -23.64 9.03
C ARG A 91 9.44 -23.07 7.73
N THR A 92 8.93 -21.84 7.71
CA THR A 92 8.40 -21.24 6.48
C THR A 92 9.15 -19.97 6.11
N HIS A 93 9.29 -19.72 4.80
CA HIS A 93 9.84 -18.47 4.29
C HIS A 93 9.07 -17.25 4.84
N PHE A 94 7.74 -17.34 4.88
CA PHE A 94 6.89 -16.31 5.49
C PHE A 94 7.26 -16.03 6.95
N GLY A 95 7.50 -17.06 7.75
CA GLY A 95 7.85 -16.92 9.17
C GLY A 95 9.13 -16.11 9.40
N TRP A 96 10.15 -16.35 8.58
CA TRP A 96 11.41 -15.58 8.63
C TRP A 96 11.20 -14.12 8.27
N VAL A 97 10.52 -13.84 7.14
CA VAL A 97 10.23 -12.46 6.70
C VAL A 97 9.35 -11.73 7.71
N TRP A 98 8.36 -12.42 8.28
CA TRP A 98 7.49 -11.89 9.33
C TRP A 98 8.28 -11.53 10.59
N SER A 99 9.20 -12.39 11.02
CA SER A 99 10.01 -12.18 12.23
C SER A 99 10.96 -10.99 12.07
N ALA A 100 11.55 -10.82 10.89
CA ALA A 100 12.36 -9.65 10.55
C ALA A 100 11.51 -8.36 10.57
N ARG A 101 10.31 -8.39 9.96
CA ARG A 101 9.35 -7.27 9.98
C ARG A 101 8.93 -6.90 11.41
N ALA A 102 8.56 -7.89 12.24
CA ALA A 102 8.13 -7.69 13.62
C ALA A 102 9.26 -7.08 14.47
N THR A 103 10.48 -7.61 14.35
CA THR A 103 11.67 -7.08 15.02
C THR A 103 11.93 -5.63 14.60
N GLY A 104 11.90 -5.34 13.29
CA GLY A 104 12.07 -3.97 12.78
C GLY A 104 11.02 -3.01 13.35
N LEU A 105 9.76 -3.42 13.44
CA LEU A 105 8.69 -2.62 14.06
C LEU A 105 8.93 -2.37 15.54
N LEU A 106 9.33 -3.39 16.31
CA LEU A 106 9.64 -3.24 17.73
C LEU A 106 10.82 -2.29 17.98
N VAL A 107 11.88 -2.42 17.18
CA VAL A 107 13.04 -1.51 17.19
C VAL A 107 12.59 -0.09 16.88
N LEU A 108 11.78 0.10 15.83
CA LEU A 108 11.26 1.41 15.45
C LEU A 108 10.40 2.04 16.56
N LEU A 109 9.56 1.25 17.23
CA LEU A 109 8.77 1.69 18.37
C LEU A 109 9.66 2.10 19.56
N ALA A 110 10.68 1.32 19.89
CA ALA A 110 11.62 1.62 20.97
C ALA A 110 12.39 2.93 20.74
N PHE A 111 12.85 3.17 19.51
CA PHE A 111 13.60 4.38 19.15
C PHE A 111 12.71 5.56 18.71
N SER A 112 11.40 5.40 18.63
CA SER A 112 10.50 6.47 18.18
C SER A 112 10.46 7.69 19.12
N MET A 113 10.83 7.51 20.39
CA MET A 113 10.80 8.57 21.41
C MET A 113 12.05 9.45 21.41
N THR A 114 13.11 9.04 20.73
CA THR A 114 14.35 9.82 20.66
C THR A 114 14.24 10.95 19.64
N THR A 115 14.93 12.06 19.93
CA THR A 115 15.01 13.24 19.06
C THR A 115 16.31 13.27 18.24
N SER A 116 17.15 12.24 18.35
CA SER A 116 18.45 12.20 17.68
C SER A 116 18.30 12.14 16.15
N PRO A 117 18.99 13.03 15.40
CA PRO A 117 19.01 12.97 13.93
C PRO A 117 19.49 11.64 13.36
N SER A 118 20.53 11.03 13.93
CA SER A 118 21.09 9.76 13.43
C SER A 118 20.08 8.61 13.55
N LEU A 119 19.37 8.54 14.68
CA LEU A 119 18.34 7.51 14.91
C LEU A 119 17.12 7.67 13.99
N ARG A 120 16.84 8.88 13.51
CA ARG A 120 15.79 9.09 12.49
C ARG A 120 16.17 8.49 11.14
N SER A 121 17.43 8.63 10.71
CA SER A 121 17.92 8.00 9.48
C SER A 121 17.89 6.48 9.58
N VAL A 122 18.29 5.92 10.73
CA VAL A 122 18.16 4.48 11.01
C VAL A 122 16.70 4.03 10.92
N GLY A 123 15.77 4.78 11.51
CA GLY A 123 14.34 4.50 11.42
C GLY A 123 13.81 4.49 9.97
N ALA A 124 14.32 5.37 9.11
CA ALA A 124 13.97 5.38 7.69
C ALA A 124 14.48 4.13 6.96
N VAL A 125 15.69 3.65 7.26
CA VAL A 125 16.23 2.40 6.71
C VAL A 125 15.40 1.19 7.16
N ILE A 126 15.05 1.13 8.45
CA ILE A 126 14.17 0.07 8.98
C ILE A 126 12.80 0.10 8.29
N MET A 127 12.23 1.29 8.10
CA MET A 127 10.96 1.47 7.38
C MET A 127 11.04 0.93 5.94
N LEU A 128 12.15 1.15 5.24
CA LEU A 128 12.38 0.60 3.91
C LEU A 128 12.47 -0.94 3.92
N GLY A 129 13.11 -1.53 4.93
CA GLY A 129 13.13 -2.99 5.14
C GLY A 129 11.75 -3.56 5.47
N ILE A 130 10.94 -2.86 6.25
CA ILE A 130 9.53 -3.22 6.50
C ILE A 130 8.74 -3.20 5.18
N ALA A 131 8.95 -2.21 4.30
CA ALA A 131 8.32 -2.20 2.98
C ALA A 131 8.79 -3.38 2.10
N LEU A 132 10.07 -3.77 2.18
CA LEU A 132 10.61 -4.93 1.45
C LEU A 132 9.94 -6.24 1.85
N SER A 133 9.59 -6.39 3.13
CA SER A 133 8.89 -7.58 3.62
C SER A 133 7.54 -7.84 2.92
N VAL A 134 6.88 -6.79 2.40
CA VAL A 134 5.65 -6.94 1.60
C VAL A 134 5.94 -7.60 0.26
N ALA A 135 7.02 -7.19 -0.42
CA ALA A 135 7.41 -7.75 -1.70
C ALA A 135 7.90 -9.21 -1.56
N LEU A 136 8.65 -9.50 -0.50
CA LEU A 136 9.15 -10.85 -0.18
C LEU A 136 8.04 -11.84 0.22
N THR A 137 6.87 -11.36 0.63
CA THR A 137 5.72 -12.21 0.97
C THR A 137 4.64 -12.23 -0.10
N GLY A 138 4.88 -11.56 -1.23
CA GLY A 138 4.00 -11.51 -2.39
C GLY A 138 4.47 -12.38 -3.55
N HIS A 139 3.67 -12.39 -4.62
CA HIS A 139 3.91 -13.17 -5.85
C HIS A 139 5.20 -12.82 -6.62
N ALA A 140 5.86 -11.72 -6.26
CA ALA A 140 7.14 -11.33 -6.82
C ALA A 140 8.27 -12.26 -6.35
N ALA A 141 8.17 -12.77 -5.11
CA ALA A 141 9.13 -13.70 -4.53
C ALA A 141 9.08 -15.11 -5.15
N ASP A 142 8.03 -15.44 -5.91
CA ASP A 142 7.93 -16.71 -6.66
C ASP A 142 9.08 -16.88 -7.67
N LEU A 143 9.71 -15.79 -8.10
CA LEU A 143 10.88 -15.77 -8.99
C LEU A 143 12.22 -15.74 -8.22
N GLY A 144 12.18 -15.89 -6.90
CA GLY A 144 13.32 -15.81 -5.98
C GLY A 144 13.39 -14.48 -5.21
N ASP A 145 13.94 -14.54 -4.00
CA ASP A 145 14.02 -13.42 -3.06
C ASP A 145 14.93 -12.28 -3.55
N VAL A 146 15.97 -12.62 -4.31
CA VAL A 146 16.91 -11.66 -4.93
C VAL A 146 16.64 -11.62 -6.43
N SER A 147 15.47 -11.12 -6.80
CA SER A 147 15.03 -11.01 -8.19
C SER A 147 14.66 -9.58 -8.58
N VAL A 148 14.72 -9.28 -9.87
CA VAL A 148 14.26 -8.00 -10.43
C VAL A 148 12.78 -7.78 -10.11
N ALA A 149 11.97 -8.85 -10.09
CA ALA A 149 10.55 -8.78 -9.75
C ALA A 149 10.32 -8.28 -8.31
N VAL A 150 11.07 -8.81 -7.33
CA VAL A 150 11.02 -8.33 -5.94
C VAL A 150 11.46 -6.87 -5.85
N GLY A 151 12.51 -6.48 -6.57
CA GLY A 151 12.97 -5.09 -6.62
C GLY A 151 11.91 -4.12 -7.18
N ILE A 152 11.23 -4.52 -8.26
CA ILE A 152 10.16 -3.72 -8.88
C ILE A 152 8.93 -3.63 -7.96
N ASP A 153 8.53 -4.73 -7.32
CA ASP A 153 7.39 -4.73 -6.40
C ASP A 153 7.70 -3.92 -5.13
N TRP A 154 8.93 -4.03 -4.60
CA TRP A 154 9.37 -3.19 -3.49
C TRP A 154 9.37 -1.70 -3.86
N LEU A 155 9.86 -1.34 -5.04
CA LEU A 155 9.76 0.03 -5.56
C LEU A 155 8.30 0.50 -5.68
N HIS A 156 7.41 -0.37 -6.17
CA HIS A 156 5.98 -0.09 -6.25
C HIS A 156 5.40 0.23 -4.87
N VAL A 157 5.66 -0.62 -3.88
CA VAL A 157 5.19 -0.47 -2.49
C VAL A 157 5.72 0.82 -1.88
N VAL A 158 7.03 1.09 -1.99
CA VAL A 158 7.64 2.31 -1.44
C VAL A 158 7.08 3.57 -2.10
N ALA A 159 6.95 3.57 -3.44
CA ALA A 159 6.40 4.71 -4.18
C ALA A 159 4.92 4.94 -3.85
N ALA A 160 4.10 3.89 -3.85
CA ALA A 160 2.68 3.96 -3.51
C ALA A 160 2.47 4.42 -2.07
N ALA A 161 3.20 3.86 -1.11
CA ALA A 161 3.12 4.20 0.30
C ALA A 161 3.62 5.62 0.58
N THR A 162 4.67 6.08 -0.11
CA THR A 162 5.17 7.45 0.00
C THR A 162 4.13 8.46 -0.48
N TRP A 163 3.54 8.23 -1.66
CA TRP A 163 2.54 9.12 -2.23
C TRP A 163 1.26 9.16 -1.38
N THR A 164 0.64 8.01 -1.17
CA THR A 164 -0.64 7.92 -0.46
C THR A 164 -0.50 8.22 1.04
N GLY A 165 0.56 7.72 1.69
CA GLY A 165 0.86 8.01 3.09
C GLY A 165 1.14 9.49 3.33
N GLY A 166 1.88 10.13 2.43
CA GLY A 166 2.10 11.57 2.46
C GLY A 166 0.80 12.35 2.29
N LEU A 167 -0.11 11.93 1.40
CA LEU A 167 -1.45 12.52 1.26
C LEU A 167 -2.26 12.41 2.57
N LEU A 168 -2.25 11.24 3.21
CA LEU A 168 -2.94 11.02 4.49
C LEU A 168 -2.37 11.92 5.59
N ALA A 169 -1.05 12.01 5.70
CA ALA A 169 -0.38 12.89 6.66
C ALA A 169 -0.64 14.38 6.37
N LEU A 170 -0.63 14.78 5.09
CA LEU A 170 -0.94 16.15 4.70
C LEU A 170 -2.37 16.53 5.09
N THR A 171 -3.32 15.68 4.73
CA THR A 171 -4.76 15.92 4.97
C THR A 171 -5.09 15.90 6.46
N GLY A 172 -4.62 14.87 7.18
CA GLY A 172 -4.98 14.66 8.58
C GLY A 172 -4.20 15.53 9.59
N ILE A 173 -2.99 15.98 9.22
CA ILE A 173 -2.09 16.69 10.15
C ILE A 173 -1.70 18.07 9.63
N VAL A 174 -1.12 18.13 8.44
CA VAL A 174 -0.48 19.37 7.95
C VAL A 174 -1.51 20.45 7.65
N LEU A 175 -2.58 20.16 6.93
CA LEU A 175 -3.61 21.15 6.61
C LEU A 175 -4.27 21.73 7.86
N ARG A 176 -4.48 20.89 8.88
CA ARG A 176 -5.04 21.33 10.18
C ARG A 176 -4.08 22.22 10.95
N ALA A 177 -2.77 21.99 10.85
CA ALA A 177 -1.76 22.85 11.46
C ALA A 177 -1.52 24.13 10.65
N ALA A 178 -1.65 24.05 9.32
CA ALA A 178 -1.36 25.13 8.39
C ALA A 178 -2.32 26.32 8.44
N THR A 179 -3.42 26.22 9.19
CA THR A 179 -4.30 27.36 9.49
C THR A 179 -3.54 28.49 10.19
N GLN A 180 -2.53 28.14 11.00
CA GLN A 180 -1.68 29.06 11.75
C GLN A 180 -0.39 29.42 11.01
N TRP A 181 -0.14 28.84 9.83
CA TRP A 181 1.12 29.05 9.11
C TRP A 181 1.07 30.24 8.16
N PRO A 182 2.23 30.90 7.94
CA PRO A 182 2.40 31.81 6.82
C PRO A 182 2.04 31.12 5.49
N ALA A 183 1.41 31.86 4.56
CA ALA A 183 1.04 31.32 3.25
C ALA A 183 2.25 30.78 2.46
N THR A 184 3.41 31.44 2.61
CA THR A 184 4.69 31.05 1.99
C THR A 184 5.22 29.70 2.49
N LEU A 185 5.03 29.39 3.78
CA LEU A 185 5.42 28.12 4.38
C LEU A 185 4.55 26.98 3.82
N LEU A 186 3.23 27.16 3.82
CA LEU A 186 2.30 26.19 3.24
C LEU A 186 2.60 25.95 1.75
N ALA A 187 2.81 27.01 0.97
CA ALA A 187 3.14 26.91 -0.44
C ALA A 187 4.45 26.10 -0.67
N THR A 188 5.44 26.30 0.19
CA THR A 188 6.71 25.55 0.14
C THR A 188 6.53 24.07 0.45
N VAL A 189 5.78 23.74 1.50
CA VAL A 189 5.47 22.34 1.87
C VAL A 189 4.70 21.65 0.75
N MET A 190 3.66 22.30 0.19
CA MET A 190 2.87 21.74 -0.91
C MET A 190 3.70 21.54 -2.19
N ARG A 191 4.59 22.49 -2.54
CA ARG A 191 5.49 22.37 -3.70
C ARG A 191 6.45 21.20 -3.54
N ARG A 192 7.07 21.03 -2.37
CA ARG A 192 7.97 19.90 -2.08
C ARG A 192 7.24 18.58 -2.19
N PHE A 193 6.07 18.46 -1.57
CA PHE A 193 5.28 17.23 -1.66
C PHE A 193 4.83 16.93 -3.08
N SER A 194 4.36 17.93 -3.84
CA SER A 194 3.94 17.74 -5.23
C SER A 194 5.08 17.20 -6.12
N ARG A 195 6.34 17.60 -5.87
CA ARG A 195 7.51 17.02 -6.55
C ARG A 195 7.74 15.57 -6.18
N VAL A 196 7.65 15.23 -4.89
CA VAL A 196 7.80 13.84 -4.42
C VAL A 196 6.70 12.96 -5.03
N ALA A 197 5.44 13.40 -4.94
CA ALA A 197 4.29 12.70 -5.49
C ALA A 197 4.41 12.45 -7.00
N ALA A 198 5.03 13.36 -7.76
CA ALA A 198 5.29 13.17 -9.18
C ALA A 198 6.24 11.98 -9.47
N TRP A 199 7.34 11.91 -8.72
CA TRP A 199 8.29 10.80 -8.84
C TRP A 199 7.68 9.48 -8.37
N CYS A 200 6.89 9.52 -7.29
CA CYS A 200 6.14 8.35 -6.85
C CYS A 200 5.14 7.87 -7.90
N LEU A 201 4.40 8.78 -8.54
CA LEU A 201 3.47 8.43 -9.61
C LEU A 201 4.19 7.78 -10.79
N LEU A 202 5.34 8.31 -11.21
CA LEU A 202 6.16 7.69 -12.24
C LEU A 202 6.59 6.27 -11.82
N GLY A 203 7.11 6.12 -10.61
CA GLY A 203 7.50 4.81 -10.05
C GLY A 203 6.34 3.82 -10.04
N VAL A 204 5.15 4.23 -9.58
CA VAL A 204 3.93 3.41 -9.53
C VAL A 204 3.46 3.01 -10.91
N VAL A 205 3.48 3.91 -11.90
CA VAL A 205 3.06 3.61 -13.28
C VAL A 205 4.01 2.61 -13.93
N LEU A 206 5.32 2.82 -13.82
CA LEU A 206 6.31 1.93 -14.43
C LEU A 206 6.29 0.54 -13.78
N SER A 207 6.37 0.49 -12.45
CA SER A 207 6.34 -0.78 -11.70
C SER A 207 4.98 -1.49 -11.79
N GLY A 208 3.88 -0.75 -11.72
CA GLY A 208 2.53 -1.30 -11.84
C GLY A 208 2.24 -1.81 -13.25
N GLY A 209 2.75 -1.12 -14.28
CA GLY A 209 2.69 -1.58 -15.67
C GLY A 209 3.44 -2.90 -15.86
N TYR A 210 4.66 -3.00 -15.32
CA TYR A 210 5.43 -4.25 -15.31
C TYR A 210 4.67 -5.38 -14.60
N SER A 211 4.16 -5.13 -13.38
CA SER A 211 3.42 -6.13 -12.61
C SER A 211 2.13 -6.57 -13.31
N ALA A 212 1.40 -5.65 -13.94
CA ALA A 212 0.21 -5.97 -14.72
C ALA A 212 0.56 -6.84 -15.94
N TRP A 213 1.63 -6.50 -16.67
CA TRP A 213 2.11 -7.30 -17.79
C TRP A 213 2.56 -8.70 -17.36
N ALA A 214 3.30 -8.81 -16.25
CA ALA A 214 3.79 -10.08 -15.73
C ALA A 214 2.67 -10.99 -15.16
N GLN A 215 1.52 -10.43 -14.77
CA GLN A 215 0.40 -11.17 -14.15
C GLN A 215 -0.77 -11.43 -15.09
N LEU A 216 -0.97 -10.62 -16.14
CA LEU A 216 -2.03 -10.78 -17.13
C LEU A 216 -1.47 -11.43 -18.41
N LEU A 217 -1.75 -12.73 -18.60
CA LEU A 217 -1.34 -13.46 -19.80
C LEU A 217 -2.09 -12.99 -21.06
N THR A 218 -3.32 -12.50 -20.91
CA THR A 218 -4.11 -11.92 -22.01
C THR A 218 -4.89 -10.71 -21.54
N VAL A 219 -5.10 -9.78 -22.47
CA VAL A 219 -5.92 -8.58 -22.28
C VAL A 219 -7.37 -8.99 -21.93
N ALA A 220 -7.90 -10.04 -22.57
CA ALA A 220 -9.21 -10.63 -22.28
C ALA A 220 -9.42 -11.07 -20.81
N ALA A 221 -8.34 -11.47 -20.12
CA ALA A 221 -8.42 -11.87 -18.72
C ALA A 221 -8.88 -10.73 -17.80
N LEU A 222 -8.70 -9.46 -18.21
CA LEU A 222 -9.05 -8.31 -17.38
C LEU A 222 -10.59 -8.11 -17.26
N TRP A 223 -11.41 -8.63 -18.19
CA TRP A 223 -12.88 -8.52 -18.13
C TRP A 223 -13.56 -9.86 -17.84
N ARG A 224 -12.90 -10.98 -18.14
CA ARG A 224 -13.46 -12.31 -17.93
C ARG A 224 -13.21 -12.88 -16.53
N THR A 225 -12.21 -12.37 -15.80
CA THR A 225 -11.86 -12.89 -14.46
C THR A 225 -12.25 -11.92 -13.34
N THR A 226 -12.55 -12.46 -12.16
CA THR A 226 -12.79 -11.64 -10.95
C THR A 226 -11.56 -10.80 -10.61
N TYR A 227 -10.35 -11.39 -10.69
CA TYR A 227 -9.08 -10.70 -10.52
C TYR A 227 -8.98 -9.49 -11.47
N GLY A 228 -9.25 -9.72 -12.76
CA GLY A 228 -9.22 -8.69 -13.80
C GLY A 228 -10.17 -7.53 -13.53
N ARG A 229 -11.41 -7.82 -13.14
CA ARG A 229 -12.42 -6.80 -12.84
C ARG A 229 -12.03 -5.94 -11.64
N VAL A 230 -11.50 -6.54 -10.57
CA VAL A 230 -11.01 -5.80 -9.40
C VAL A 230 -9.79 -4.94 -9.78
N LEU A 231 -8.90 -5.47 -10.61
CA LEU A 231 -7.75 -4.71 -11.13
C LEU A 231 -8.20 -3.52 -11.98
N ALA A 232 -9.20 -3.68 -12.85
CA ALA A 232 -9.76 -2.59 -13.64
C ALA A 232 -10.34 -1.48 -12.74
N VAL A 233 -11.10 -1.84 -11.69
CA VAL A 233 -11.59 -0.88 -10.70
C VAL A 233 -10.43 -0.16 -10.00
N LYS A 234 -9.40 -0.88 -9.58
CA LYS A 234 -8.19 -0.30 -8.98
C LYS A 234 -7.53 0.72 -9.92
N LEU A 235 -7.39 0.39 -11.20
CA LEU A 235 -6.80 1.28 -12.20
C LEU A 235 -7.65 2.55 -12.39
N LEU A 236 -8.98 2.42 -12.47
CA LEU A 236 -9.88 3.58 -12.55
C LEU A 236 -9.75 4.50 -11.31
N LEU A 237 -9.66 3.92 -10.11
CA LEU A 237 -9.44 4.68 -8.88
C LEU A 237 -8.09 5.40 -8.88
N VAL A 238 -7.03 4.75 -9.34
CA VAL A 238 -5.68 5.36 -9.47
C VAL A 238 -5.67 6.48 -10.51
N LEU A 239 -6.36 6.31 -11.64
CA LEU A 239 -6.51 7.36 -12.65
C LEU A 239 -7.28 8.57 -12.10
N ALA A 240 -8.37 8.34 -11.36
CA ALA A 240 -9.12 9.40 -10.69
C ALA A 240 -8.26 10.11 -9.63
N LEU A 241 -7.46 9.37 -8.87
CA LEU A 241 -6.52 9.91 -7.89
C LEU A 241 -5.44 10.77 -8.57
N ALA A 242 -4.82 10.28 -9.64
CA ALA A 242 -3.83 11.02 -10.41
C ALA A 242 -4.42 12.28 -11.06
N TRP A 243 -5.67 12.21 -11.55
CA TRP A 243 -6.39 13.35 -12.09
C TRP A 243 -6.56 14.46 -11.05
N TRP A 244 -7.05 14.13 -9.85
CA TRP A 244 -7.17 15.11 -8.76
C TRP A 244 -5.81 15.69 -8.34
N GLY A 245 -4.78 14.84 -8.25
CA GLY A 245 -3.42 15.29 -7.97
C GLY A 245 -2.89 16.27 -9.04
N ALA A 246 -3.20 16.04 -10.31
CA ALA A 246 -2.85 16.95 -11.40
C ALA A 246 -3.63 18.27 -11.33
N VAL A 247 -4.94 18.23 -11.04
CA VAL A 247 -5.75 19.43 -10.77
C VAL A 247 -5.13 20.25 -9.64
N ASN A 248 -4.74 19.59 -8.54
CA ASN A 248 -4.07 20.25 -7.41
C ASN A 248 -2.74 20.88 -7.81
N ARG A 249 -1.90 20.15 -8.55
CA ARG A 249 -0.58 20.62 -9.00
C ARG A 249 -0.65 21.78 -9.98
N TYR A 250 -1.54 21.72 -10.97
CA TYR A 250 -1.56 22.66 -12.09
C TYR A 250 -2.54 23.81 -11.92
N LEU A 251 -3.58 23.68 -11.09
CA LEU A 251 -4.62 24.71 -10.94
C LEU A 251 -4.67 25.32 -9.53
N VAL A 252 -4.51 24.52 -8.46
CA VAL A 252 -4.67 25.00 -7.08
C VAL A 252 -3.36 25.54 -6.52
N LEU A 253 -2.27 24.78 -6.69
CA LEU A 253 -0.96 25.12 -6.13
C LEU A 253 -0.37 26.46 -6.64
N PRO A 254 -0.52 26.84 -7.93
CA PRO A 254 -0.05 28.15 -8.40
C PRO A 254 -0.77 29.32 -7.72
N ARG A 255 -2.06 29.15 -7.34
CA ARG A 255 -2.85 30.17 -6.62
C ARG A 255 -2.39 30.39 -5.18
N LEU A 256 -1.56 29.49 -4.64
CA LEU A 256 -0.90 29.65 -3.33
C LEU A 256 0.45 30.38 -3.45
N GLY A 257 0.84 30.86 -4.64
CA GLY A 257 2.13 31.50 -4.88
C GLY A 257 3.30 30.51 -5.01
N ALA A 258 3.02 29.24 -5.32
CA ALA A 258 4.02 28.15 -5.33
C ALA A 258 4.70 27.86 -6.69
N GLY A 259 4.57 28.72 -7.71
CA GLY A 259 5.24 28.55 -9.02
C GLY A 259 4.33 28.87 -10.23
N PRO A 260 4.87 28.88 -11.47
CA PRO A 260 4.22 29.56 -12.60
C PRO A 260 2.91 28.86 -13.03
N ALA A 261 1.86 29.66 -13.13
CA ALA A 261 0.48 29.23 -13.37
C ALA A 261 0.12 28.92 -14.85
N ALA A 262 1.03 29.20 -15.79
CA ALA A 262 0.70 29.27 -17.21
C ALA A 262 1.50 28.26 -18.05
N GLY A 263 0.84 27.18 -18.45
CA GLY A 263 1.38 26.22 -19.41
C GLY A 263 0.25 25.46 -20.12
N VAL A 264 0.58 24.74 -21.19
CA VAL A 264 -0.42 23.95 -21.96
C VAL A 264 -1.16 22.97 -21.05
N LEU A 265 -0.46 22.30 -20.13
CA LEU A 265 -1.05 21.38 -19.17
C LEU A 265 -2.08 22.05 -18.24
N SER A 266 -1.83 23.27 -17.76
CA SER A 266 -2.81 23.95 -16.89
C SER A 266 -4.09 24.31 -17.66
N ARG A 267 -3.99 24.66 -18.94
CA ARG A 267 -5.16 24.87 -19.81
C ARG A 267 -5.94 23.57 -20.04
N LEU A 268 -5.25 22.47 -20.34
CA LEU A 268 -5.87 21.15 -20.54
C LEU A 268 -6.62 20.67 -19.29
N PHE A 269 -5.98 20.72 -18.12
CA PHE A 269 -6.65 20.32 -16.87
C PHE A 269 -7.78 21.28 -16.49
N ALA A 270 -7.67 22.57 -16.79
CA ALA A 270 -8.77 23.52 -16.57
C ALA A 270 -9.99 23.20 -17.47
N LEU A 271 -9.76 22.90 -18.75
CA LEU A 271 -10.81 22.47 -19.68
C LEU A 271 -11.44 21.14 -19.24
N GLY A 272 -10.63 20.14 -18.92
CA GLY A 272 -11.14 18.86 -18.44
C GLY A 272 -11.90 18.98 -17.12
N LYS A 273 -11.45 19.83 -16.18
CA LYS A 273 -12.20 20.12 -14.95
C LYS A 273 -13.57 20.72 -15.26
N ARG A 274 -13.64 21.66 -16.20
CA ARG A 274 -14.91 22.28 -16.65
C ARG A 274 -15.82 21.28 -17.34
N ALA A 275 -15.28 20.39 -18.18
CA ALA A 275 -16.05 19.35 -18.86
C ALA A 275 -16.62 18.32 -17.89
N LEU A 276 -15.83 17.88 -16.90
CA LEU A 276 -16.24 16.84 -15.94
C LEU A 276 -17.16 17.35 -14.83
N LEU A 277 -16.89 18.54 -14.29
CA LEU A 277 -17.61 19.08 -13.11
C LEU A 277 -18.62 20.17 -13.45
N GLY A 278 -18.73 20.51 -14.74
CA GLY A 278 -19.53 21.62 -15.23
C GLY A 278 -18.91 22.99 -14.95
N TRP A 279 -19.36 24.00 -15.70
CA TRP A 279 -19.09 25.40 -15.39
C TRP A 279 -19.92 25.80 -14.16
N ARG A 280 -19.28 25.92 -12.99
CA ARG A 280 -19.90 26.61 -11.86
C ARG A 280 -19.40 28.04 -11.85
N GLY A 281 -20.25 28.97 -12.29
CA GLY A 281 -20.02 30.42 -12.27
C GLY A 281 -20.06 31.02 -10.86
N ALA A 282 -19.75 30.24 -9.82
CA ALA A 282 -19.76 30.68 -8.44
C ALA A 282 -18.39 31.26 -8.03
N GLU A 283 -18.40 32.17 -7.06
CA GLU A 283 -17.22 32.69 -6.39
C GLU A 283 -16.20 31.57 -6.12
N ARG A 284 -14.96 31.76 -6.58
CA ARG A 284 -13.94 30.73 -6.42
C ARG A 284 -13.60 30.61 -4.94
N PRO A 285 -13.72 29.42 -4.34
CA PRO A 285 -13.35 29.23 -2.94
C PRO A 285 -11.89 29.62 -2.71
N ALA A 286 -11.60 30.02 -1.46
CA ALA A 286 -10.25 30.33 -1.03
C ALA A 286 -9.30 29.15 -1.37
N PRO A 287 -8.08 29.40 -1.88
CA PRO A 287 -7.18 28.33 -2.32
C PRO A 287 -6.91 27.26 -1.26
N ARG A 288 -6.92 27.65 0.03
CA ARG A 288 -6.74 26.73 1.17
C ARG A 288 -7.90 25.75 1.36
N SER A 289 -9.15 26.21 1.24
CA SER A 289 -10.33 25.34 1.40
C SER A 289 -10.50 24.41 0.20
N GLU A 290 -10.25 24.92 -1.02
CA GLU A 290 -10.25 24.10 -2.24
C GLU A 290 -9.20 22.98 -2.17
N LEU A 291 -7.97 23.32 -1.75
CA LEU A 291 -6.90 22.36 -1.52
C LEU A 291 -7.32 21.27 -0.52
N ALA A 292 -7.94 21.65 0.60
CA ALA A 292 -8.36 20.69 1.63
C ALA A 292 -9.42 19.70 1.12
N VAL A 293 -10.40 20.19 0.35
CA VAL A 293 -11.44 19.33 -0.25
C VAL A 293 -10.83 18.34 -1.23
N TYR A 294 -9.91 18.79 -2.10
CA TYR A 294 -9.29 17.90 -3.10
C TYR A 294 -8.35 16.89 -2.46
N LEU A 295 -7.51 17.31 -1.51
CA LEU A 295 -6.66 16.37 -0.77
C LEU A 295 -7.47 15.34 0.02
N THR A 296 -8.63 15.72 0.57
CA THR A 296 -9.54 14.77 1.23
C THR A 296 -10.09 13.74 0.24
N ARG A 297 -10.49 14.17 -0.97
CA ARG A 297 -10.93 13.24 -2.04
C ARG A 297 -9.82 12.30 -2.47
N GLU A 298 -8.60 12.82 -2.64
CA GLU A 298 -7.41 12.01 -2.95
C GLU A 298 -7.12 10.99 -1.84
N ALA A 299 -7.21 11.39 -0.57
CA ALA A 299 -7.03 10.50 0.57
C ALA A 299 -8.07 9.35 0.60
N ILE A 300 -9.34 9.66 0.33
CA ILE A 300 -10.41 8.65 0.25
C ILE A 300 -10.13 7.67 -0.89
N LEU A 301 -9.80 8.17 -2.08
CA LEU A 301 -9.46 7.34 -3.24
C LEU A 301 -8.26 6.43 -2.94
N ALA A 302 -7.23 6.94 -2.27
CA ALA A 302 -6.07 6.15 -1.85
C ALA A 302 -6.45 5.00 -0.90
N ILE A 303 -7.32 5.25 0.08
CA ILE A 303 -7.82 4.23 1.01
C ILE A 303 -8.62 3.15 0.26
N LEU A 304 -9.44 3.54 -0.72
CA LEU A 304 -10.20 2.61 -1.57
C LEU A 304 -9.27 1.77 -2.45
N VAL A 305 -8.21 2.36 -3.02
CA VAL A 305 -7.18 1.64 -3.79
C VAL A 305 -6.50 0.56 -2.93
N PHE A 306 -6.24 0.83 -1.65
CA PHE A 306 -5.74 -0.20 -0.72
C PHE A 306 -6.76 -1.30 -0.47
N GLY A 307 -8.05 -0.98 -0.39
CA GLY A 307 -9.12 -1.98 -0.28
C GLY A 307 -9.16 -2.93 -1.48
N CYS A 308 -9.07 -2.39 -2.71
CA CYS A 308 -8.95 -3.18 -3.92
C CYS A 308 -7.65 -4.00 -3.95
N THR A 309 -6.53 -3.43 -3.50
CA THR A 309 -5.25 -4.13 -3.44
C THR A 309 -5.30 -5.31 -2.46
N ALA A 310 -5.90 -5.13 -1.29
CA ALA A 310 -6.13 -6.21 -0.33
C ALA A 310 -6.98 -7.33 -0.95
N LEU A 311 -8.06 -7.00 -1.67
CA LEU A 311 -8.86 -8.01 -2.39
C LEU A 311 -8.06 -8.76 -3.45
N LEU A 312 -7.22 -8.05 -4.22
CA LEU A 312 -6.40 -8.66 -5.26
C LEU A 312 -5.43 -9.69 -4.70
N VAL A 313 -4.83 -9.44 -3.53
CA VAL A 313 -3.88 -10.37 -2.93
C VAL A 313 -4.57 -11.61 -2.34
N GLU A 314 -5.84 -11.49 -1.93
CA GLU A 314 -6.65 -12.66 -1.55
C GLU A 314 -7.18 -13.45 -2.76
N SER A 315 -7.11 -12.88 -3.97
CA SER A 315 -7.55 -13.54 -5.20
C SER A 315 -6.41 -14.22 -5.94
N THR A 316 -6.65 -15.40 -6.49
CA THR A 316 -5.67 -16.15 -7.28
C THR A 316 -5.38 -15.41 -8.59
N PRO A 317 -4.12 -15.06 -8.92
CA PRO A 317 -3.79 -14.43 -10.19
C PRO A 317 -4.14 -15.31 -11.38
N ALA A 318 -4.51 -14.69 -12.52
CA ALA A 318 -4.90 -15.40 -13.73
C ALA A 318 -3.85 -16.41 -14.23
N ARG A 319 -2.55 -16.09 -14.05
CA ARG A 319 -1.45 -17.01 -14.40
C ARG A 319 -1.51 -18.36 -13.68
N HIS A 320 -2.04 -18.40 -12.46
CA HIS A 320 -2.16 -19.62 -11.65
C HIS A 320 -3.54 -20.29 -11.79
N ALA A 321 -4.55 -19.56 -12.27
CA ALA A 321 -5.89 -20.11 -12.48
C ALA A 321 -5.92 -21.19 -13.58
N HIS A 322 -5.13 -21.02 -14.65
CA HIS A 322 -5.07 -22.01 -15.73
C HIS A 322 -4.49 -23.36 -15.32
N HIS A 323 -3.57 -23.39 -14.34
CA HIS A 323 -3.01 -24.65 -13.82
C HIS A 323 -4.03 -25.47 -13.02
N LEU A 324 -5.04 -24.83 -12.42
CA LEU A 324 -6.09 -25.52 -11.67
C LEU A 324 -7.13 -26.17 -12.59
N GLU A 325 -7.33 -25.63 -13.79
CA GLU A 325 -8.27 -26.19 -14.79
C GLU A 325 -7.73 -27.47 -15.46
N HIS A 326 -6.42 -27.73 -15.41
CA HIS A 326 -5.78 -28.85 -16.13
C HIS A 326 -5.60 -30.13 -15.30
N HIS A 327 -6.16 -30.21 -14.08
CA HIS A 327 -6.19 -31.44 -13.28
C HIS A 327 -7.61 -31.92 -12.92
N PRO A 328 -8.36 -32.49 -13.88
CA PRO A 328 -9.30 -33.55 -13.61
C PRO A 328 -8.74 -34.87 -14.14
N THR A 329 -7.51 -35.26 -13.76
CA THR A 329 -7.15 -36.67 -13.90
C THR A 329 -7.76 -37.40 -12.72
N SER A 330 -8.94 -37.96 -12.94
CA SER A 330 -9.44 -39.09 -12.18
C SER A 330 -8.38 -40.20 -12.23
N VAL A 331 -7.42 -40.16 -11.32
CA VAL A 331 -6.58 -41.32 -11.03
C VAL A 331 -7.54 -42.28 -10.33
N ALA A 332 -8.11 -43.21 -11.12
CA ALA A 332 -8.79 -44.35 -10.58
C ALA A 332 -7.84 -45.02 -9.56
N PRO A 333 -8.32 -45.38 -8.36
CA PRO A 333 -7.47 -46.09 -7.40
C PRO A 333 -6.91 -47.34 -8.07
N ALA A 334 -5.59 -47.48 -8.06
CA ALA A 334 -4.93 -48.70 -8.55
C ALA A 334 -5.53 -49.90 -7.81
N PRO A 335 -5.90 -50.99 -8.52
CA PRO A 335 -6.45 -52.17 -7.86
C PRO A 335 -5.43 -52.72 -6.86
N ILE A 336 -5.86 -52.84 -5.61
CA ILE A 336 -5.10 -53.48 -4.55
C ILE A 336 -4.90 -54.95 -4.99
N PRO A 337 -3.66 -55.45 -5.11
CA PRO A 337 -3.45 -56.85 -5.40
C PRO A 337 -3.99 -57.68 -4.23
N THR A 338 -5.07 -58.42 -4.47
CA THR A 338 -5.58 -59.43 -3.56
C THR A 338 -4.55 -60.54 -3.47
N VAL A 339 -3.81 -60.61 -2.36
CA VAL A 339 -2.99 -61.77 -2.02
C VAL A 339 -3.93 -62.95 -1.81
N SER A 340 -3.96 -63.86 -2.78
CA SER A 340 -4.63 -65.15 -2.66
C SER A 340 -3.87 -65.98 -1.62
N LEU A 341 -4.41 -66.09 -0.40
CA LEU A 341 -3.97 -67.07 0.59
C LEU A 341 -4.29 -68.46 0.04
N GLY A 342 -3.30 -69.04 -0.65
CA GLY A 342 -3.33 -70.43 -1.07
C GLY A 342 -3.48 -71.35 0.13
N HIS A 343 -4.45 -72.27 0.01
CA HIS A 343 -4.69 -73.42 0.85
C HIS A 343 -3.40 -74.05 1.41
N ILE A 344 -3.24 -74.03 2.73
CA ILE A 344 -2.40 -75.01 3.44
C ILE A 344 -3.32 -76.17 3.80
N SER A 345 -3.26 -77.22 3.00
CA SER A 345 -3.85 -78.52 3.33
C SER A 345 -2.96 -79.24 4.34
N ARG A 346 -3.58 -79.60 5.47
CA ARG A 346 -3.25 -80.61 6.51
C ARG A 346 -1.88 -81.26 6.50
#